data_AF-A0A420Z8G1-F1
#
_entry.id   AF-A0A420Z8G1-F1
#
_cell.length_a   1.000
_cell.length_b   1.000
_cell.length_c   1.000
_cell.angle_alpha   90.00
_cell.angle_beta   90.00
_cell.angle_gamma   90.00
#
_symmetry.space_group_name_H-M   'P 1'
#
loop_
_entity.id
_entity.type
_entity.pdbx_description
1 polymer ?
#
loop_
_entity_poly.entity_id
_entity_poly.type
_entity_poly.pdbx_seq_one_letter_code
_entity_poly.pdbx_strand_id
1 'polypeptide(L)'
;MNISAVKKKLLEIPTEQLLFQNFPAYIAVRHPGYRFSKHNKLIMKALMKVEAGEIKRLIVCMPPRHGKTLTISEYFPAWYIGRNPANQIIFSTYSHNRATDVGRKVRNQMIDPMYCNVFKGCHLSADAKSANRLNTHEGG
;
A
#
# COMPACT_ATOMS: atom_id res chain seq x y z
N MET A 1 23.06 -15.98 -7.75
CA MET A 1 22.92 -14.62 -7.18
C MET A 1 23.12 -14.72 -5.67
N ASN A 2 24.19 -14.10 -5.15
CA ASN A 2 24.70 -14.35 -3.79
C ASN A 2 23.80 -13.67 -2.73
N ILE A 3 23.09 -14.47 -1.92
CA ILE A 3 22.07 -14.00 -0.95
C ILE A 3 22.68 -13.08 0.13
N SER A 4 23.98 -13.24 0.42
CA SER A 4 24.74 -12.44 1.38
C SER A 4 24.94 -10.99 0.93
N ALA A 5 25.18 -10.74 -0.36
CA ALA A 5 25.40 -9.40 -0.90
C ALA A 5 24.08 -8.58 -0.93
N VAL A 6 22.96 -9.24 -1.21
CA VAL A 6 21.64 -8.59 -1.22
C VAL A 6 21.21 -8.18 0.20
N LYS A 7 21.46 -9.03 1.20
CA LYS A 7 21.20 -8.68 2.61
C LYS A 7 22.05 -7.50 3.08
N LYS A 8 23.32 -7.46 2.71
CA LYS A 8 24.24 -6.39 3.10
C LYS A 8 23.84 -5.05 2.47
N LYS A 9 23.43 -5.07 1.19
CA LYS A 9 22.93 -3.90 0.47
C LYS A 9 21.58 -3.39 1.01
N LEU A 10 20.71 -4.27 1.53
CA LEU A 10 19.44 -3.87 2.15
C LEU A 10 19.61 -3.15 3.50
N LEU A 11 20.71 -3.41 4.22
CA LEU A 11 21.01 -2.80 5.52
C LEU A 11 21.57 -1.37 5.40
N GLU A 12 22.01 -0.95 4.21
CA GLU A 12 22.60 0.36 3.93
C GLU A 12 21.56 1.38 3.40
N ILE A 13 20.35 0.93 3.05
CA ILE A 13 19.30 1.80 2.52
C ILE A 13 18.62 2.52 3.70
N PRO A 14 18.41 3.86 3.62
CA PRO A 14 17.59 4.57 4.59
C PRO A 14 16.22 3.92 4.74
N THR A 15 15.74 3.77 5.98
CA THR A 15 14.48 3.07 6.28
C THR A 15 13.33 3.64 5.44
N GLU A 16 13.23 4.96 5.29
CA GLU A 16 12.20 5.62 4.50
C GLU A 16 12.24 5.18 3.03
N GLN A 17 13.43 5.09 2.44
CA GLN A 17 13.60 4.68 1.05
C GLN A 17 13.24 3.20 0.86
N LEU A 18 13.56 2.33 1.83
CA LEU A 18 13.13 0.94 1.80
C LEU A 18 11.60 0.82 1.86
N LEU A 19 10.94 1.58 2.73
CA LEU A 19 9.48 1.60 2.83
C LEU A 19 8.81 2.17 1.57
N PHE A 20 9.43 3.19 0.98
CA PHE A 20 8.99 3.77 -0.29
C PHE A 20 9.08 2.73 -1.42
N GLN A 21 10.16 1.96 -1.51
CA GLN A 21 10.40 1.03 -2.63
C GLN A 21 9.79 -0.37 -2.44
N ASN A 22 9.49 -0.77 -1.21
CA ASN A 22 9.15 -2.16 -0.90
C ASN A 22 7.85 -2.26 -0.09
N PHE A 23 6.78 -2.69 -0.76
CA PHE A 23 5.45 -2.84 -0.14
C PHE A 23 5.42 -3.82 1.05
N PRO A 24 6.06 -5.01 1.00
CA PRO A 24 6.21 -5.86 2.18
C PRO A 24 6.88 -5.16 3.38
N ALA A 25 7.93 -4.36 3.15
CA ALA A 25 8.60 -3.60 4.22
C ALA A 25 7.65 -2.56 4.82
N TYR A 26 6.88 -1.85 3.99
CA TYR A 26 5.86 -0.91 4.44
C TYR A 26 4.85 -1.57 5.39
N ILE A 27 4.33 -2.75 5.02
CA ILE A 27 3.41 -3.51 5.88
C ILE A 27 4.09 -3.94 7.19
N ALA A 28 5.35 -4.36 7.15
CA ALA A 28 6.06 -4.82 8.34
C ALA A 28 6.16 -3.72 9.42
N VAL A 29 6.35 -2.46 8.99
CA VAL A 29 6.39 -1.32 9.92
C VAL A 29 4.99 -0.86 10.32
N ARG A 30 4.02 -0.84 9.39
CA ARG A 30 2.64 -0.41 9.69
C ARG A 30 1.86 -1.39 10.54
N HIS A 31 2.19 -2.67 10.48
CA HIS A 31 1.56 -3.71 11.27
C HIS A 31 2.62 -4.56 11.97
N PRO A 32 3.16 -4.07 13.10
CA PRO A 32 4.06 -4.86 13.93
C PRO A 32 3.41 -6.21 14.26
N GLY A 33 4.14 -7.30 14.02
CA GLY A 33 3.62 -8.66 14.23
C GLY A 33 2.87 -9.30 13.05
N TYR A 34 2.76 -8.62 11.90
CA TYR A 34 2.17 -9.23 10.70
C TYR A 34 2.98 -10.44 10.22
N ARG A 35 2.32 -11.60 10.11
CA ARG A 35 2.96 -12.85 9.66
C ARG A 35 2.86 -13.00 8.14
N PHE A 36 4.00 -12.88 7.47
CA PHE A 36 4.11 -13.06 6.02
C PHE A 36 4.09 -14.55 5.62
N SER A 37 2.88 -15.10 5.48
CA SER A 37 2.67 -16.44 4.92
C SER A 37 3.16 -16.54 3.47
N LYS A 38 3.35 -17.77 2.97
CA LYS A 38 3.78 -18.02 1.57
C LYS A 38 2.82 -17.37 0.56
N HIS A 39 1.52 -17.47 0.80
CA HIS A 39 0.51 -16.92 -0.09
C HIS A 39 0.45 -15.39 -0.04
N ASN A 40 0.62 -14.78 1.13
CA ASN A 40 0.69 -13.32 1.24
C ASN A 40 1.91 -12.76 0.51
N LYS A 41 3.06 -13.44 0.60
CA LYS A 41 4.26 -13.08 -0.18
C LYS A 41 4.03 -13.13 -1.68
N LEU A 42 3.29 -14.14 -2.16
CA LEU A 42 2.93 -14.26 -3.58
C LEU A 42 2.02 -13.10 -4.02
N ILE A 43 1.00 -12.77 -3.22
CA ILE A 43 0.10 -11.63 -3.48
C ILE A 43 0.90 -10.33 -3.52
N MET A 44 1.75 -10.06 -2.52
CA MET A 44 2.55 -8.85 -2.48
C MET A 44 3.52 -8.75 -3.67
N LYS A 45 4.12 -9.87 -4.09
CA LYS A 45 4.96 -9.91 -5.29
C LYS A 45 4.15 -9.58 -6.55
N ALA A 46 2.92 -10.10 -6.67
CA ALA A 46 2.04 -9.77 -7.78
C ALA A 46 1.60 -8.31 -7.76
N LEU A 47 1.31 -7.75 -6.58
CA LEU A 47 0.96 -6.34 -6.41
C LEU A 47 2.11 -5.40 -6.78
N MET A 48 3.36 -5.74 -6.43
CA MET A 48 4.54 -4.99 -6.88
C MET A 48 4.64 -4.96 -8.41
N LYS A 49 4.29 -6.07 -9.09
CA LYS A 49 4.23 -6.12 -10.56
C LYS A 49 3.07 -5.31 -11.15
N VAL A 50 1.97 -5.18 -10.42
CA VAL A 50 0.86 -4.28 -10.80
C VAL A 50 1.34 -2.84 -10.72
N GLU A 51 2.05 -2.45 -9.65
CA GLU A 51 2.59 -1.10 -9.52
C GLU A 51 3.63 -0.77 -10.59
N ALA A 52 4.50 -1.72 -10.94
CA ALA A 52 5.45 -1.57 -12.04
C ALA A 52 4.81 -1.56 -13.44
N GLY A 53 3.49 -1.78 -13.56
CA GLY A 53 2.79 -1.86 -14.85
C GLY A 53 3.03 -3.16 -15.64
N GLU A 54 3.78 -4.12 -15.10
CA GLU A 54 4.00 -5.44 -15.70
C GLU A 54 2.71 -6.27 -15.74
N ILE A 55 1.89 -6.17 -14.70
CA ILE A 55 0.57 -6.82 -14.63
C ILE A 55 -0.51 -5.76 -14.72
N LYS A 56 -1.20 -5.70 -15.86
CA LYS A 56 -2.30 -4.74 -16.08
C LYS A 56 -3.63 -5.20 -15.48
N ARG A 57 -3.83 -6.51 -15.31
CA ARG A 57 -5.06 -7.12 -14.79
C ARG A 57 -4.71 -8.28 -13.87
N LEU A 58 -5.02 -8.14 -12.59
CA LEU A 58 -4.76 -9.16 -11.57
C LEU A 58 -6.08 -9.62 -10.94
N ILE A 59 -6.32 -10.93 -10.94
CA ILE A 59 -7.42 -11.56 -10.21
C ILE A 59 -6.84 -12.42 -9.08
N VAL A 60 -7.31 -12.22 -7.85
CA VAL A 60 -6.86 -12.97 -6.67
C VAL A 60 -8.01 -13.81 -6.11
N CYS A 61 -7.97 -15.11 -6.36
CA CYS A 61 -8.96 -16.08 -5.86
C CYS A 61 -8.43 -16.77 -4.60
N MET A 62 -9.04 -16.49 -3.45
CA MET A 62 -8.62 -17.06 -2.17
C MET A 62 -9.77 -17.11 -1.15
N PRO A 63 -9.83 -18.11 -0.26
CA PRO A 63 -10.80 -18.19 0.83
C PRO A 63 -10.86 -16.95 1.76
N PRO A 64 -11.97 -16.78 2.52
CA PRO A 64 -12.08 -15.73 3.53
C PRO A 64 -11.04 -15.90 4.66
N ARG A 65 -10.73 -14.82 5.39
CA ARG A 65 -9.78 -14.81 6.53
C ARG A 65 -8.31 -15.10 6.20
N HIS A 66 -7.90 -14.95 4.93
CA HIS A 66 -6.51 -15.18 4.51
C HIS A 66 -5.67 -13.91 4.35
N GLY A 67 -6.16 -12.76 4.84
CA GLY A 67 -5.43 -11.49 4.80
C GLY A 67 -5.52 -10.71 3.47
N LYS A 68 -6.22 -11.24 2.46
CA LYS A 68 -6.34 -10.60 1.14
C LYS A 68 -6.89 -9.16 1.20
N THR A 69 -7.89 -8.88 2.01
CA THR A 69 -8.48 -7.53 2.13
C THR A 69 -7.50 -6.57 2.79
N LEU A 70 -6.83 -7.00 3.85
CA LEU A 70 -5.85 -6.19 4.55
C LEU A 70 -4.73 -5.76 3.58
N THR A 71 -4.16 -6.71 2.84
CA THR A 71 -3.07 -6.42 1.91
C THR A 71 -3.53 -5.64 0.68
N ILE A 72 -4.60 -6.08 -0.01
CA ILE A 72 -4.99 -5.55 -1.32
C ILE A 72 -5.82 -4.28 -1.21
N SER A 73 -6.74 -4.22 -0.24
CA SER A 73 -7.74 -3.14 -0.16
C SER A 73 -7.38 -2.06 0.86
N GLU A 74 -6.64 -2.40 1.92
CA GLU A 74 -6.34 -1.44 2.99
C GLU A 74 -4.94 -0.86 2.87
N TYR A 75 -3.89 -1.67 2.76
CA TYR A 75 -2.50 -1.17 2.72
C TYR A 75 -2.03 -0.79 1.30
N PHE A 76 -2.39 -1.57 0.28
CA PHE A 76 -1.87 -1.35 -1.06
C PHE A 76 -2.30 0.00 -1.68
N PRO A 77 -3.55 0.46 -1.58
CA PRO A 77 -3.94 1.75 -2.15
C PRO A 77 -3.20 2.93 -1.53
N ALA A 78 -3.02 2.91 -0.20
CA ALA A 78 -2.25 3.93 0.51
C ALA A 78 -0.80 3.96 0.01
N TRP A 79 -0.13 2.80 -0.01
CA TRP A 79 1.26 2.71 -0.47
C TRP A 79 1.42 3.11 -1.95
N TYR A 80 0.49 2.71 -2.81
CA TYR A 80 0.53 3.02 -4.24
C TYR A 80 0.38 4.52 -4.51
N ILE A 81 -0.60 5.18 -3.89
CA ILE A 81 -0.80 6.63 -4.04
C ILE A 81 0.38 7.41 -3.47
N GLY A 82 0.96 6.94 -2.35
CA GLY A 82 2.17 7.55 -1.78
C GLY A 82 3.34 7.64 -2.76
N ARG A 83 3.47 6.64 -3.63
CA ARG A 83 4.49 6.61 -4.70
C ARG A 83 4.05 7.31 -5.98
N ASN A 84 2.76 7.28 -6.27
CA ASN A 84 2.17 7.76 -7.51
C ASN A 84 1.07 8.77 -7.19
N PRO A 85 1.42 9.96 -6.66
CA PRO A 85 0.43 10.88 -6.10
C PRO A 85 -0.48 11.51 -7.15
N ALA A 86 -0.09 11.52 -8.43
CA ALA A 86 -0.91 11.97 -9.56
C ALA A 86 -1.84 10.88 -10.13
N ASN A 87 -1.73 9.63 -9.67
CA ASN A 87 -2.55 8.53 -10.16
C ASN A 87 -3.84 8.41 -9.34
N GLN A 88 -4.93 8.03 -10.03
CA GLN A 88 -6.24 7.82 -9.41
C GLN A 88 -6.47 6.33 -9.11
N ILE A 89 -7.04 6.03 -7.93
CA ILE A 89 -7.49 4.69 -7.56
C ILE A 89 -8.99 4.68 -7.32
N ILE A 90 -9.69 3.70 -7.90
CA ILE A 90 -11.08 3.40 -7.59
C ILE A 90 -11.14 2.11 -6.78
N PHE A 91 -11.76 2.17 -5.60
CA PHE A 91 -12.10 1.00 -4.81
C PHE A 91 -13.62 0.77 -4.86
N SER A 92 -14.03 -0.47 -5.16
CA SER A 92 -15.43 -0.86 -5.20
C SER A 92 -15.65 -2.17 -4.44
N THR A 93 -16.78 -2.26 -3.76
CA THR A 93 -17.19 -3.45 -3.01
C THR A 93 -18.72 -3.53 -2.94
N TYR A 94 -19.26 -4.69 -2.58
CA TYR A 94 -20.70 -4.95 -2.59
C TYR A 94 -21.49 -4.11 -1.56
N SER A 95 -20.84 -3.60 -0.52
CA SER A 95 -21.48 -2.87 0.59
C SER A 95 -20.90 -1.47 0.75
N HIS A 96 -21.78 -0.47 0.83
CA HIS A 96 -21.40 0.92 1.06
C HIS A 96 -20.65 1.14 2.39
N ASN A 97 -21.06 0.44 3.45
CA ASN A 97 -20.40 0.52 4.76
C ASN A 97 -18.96 0.05 4.67
N ARG A 98 -18.72 -1.07 3.97
CA ARG A 98 -17.38 -1.60 3.77
C ARG A 98 -16.51 -0.68 2.89
N ALA A 99 -17.10 -0.03 1.89
CA ALA A 99 -16.40 0.97 1.08
C ALA A 99 -15.92 2.14 1.97
N THR A 100 -16.83 2.68 2.78
CA THR A 100 -16.56 3.76 3.72
C THR A 100 -15.47 3.38 4.71
N ASP A 101 -15.52 2.18 5.29
CA ASP A 101 -14.54 1.72 6.29
C ASP A 101 -13.14 1.58 5.69
N VAL A 102 -13.02 0.99 4.50
CA VAL A 102 -11.74 0.86 3.81
C VAL A 102 -11.19 2.25 3.44
N GLY A 103 -12.03 3.15 2.92
CA GLY A 103 -11.64 4.52 2.60
C GLY A 103 -11.11 5.28 3.82
N ARG A 104 -11.78 5.16 4.97
CA ARG A 104 -11.29 5.71 6.25
C ARG A 104 -9.93 5.14 6.64
N LYS A 105 -9.74 3.83 6.53
CA LYS A 105 -8.44 3.19 6.86
C LYS A 105 -7.32 3.64 5.95
N VAL A 106 -7.57 3.78 4.64
CA VAL A 106 -6.58 4.31 3.68
C VAL A 106 -6.23 5.75 4.03
N ARG A 107 -7.24 6.60 4.25
CA ARG A 107 -7.03 7.99 4.64
C ARG A 107 -6.24 8.13 5.94
N ASN A 108 -6.59 7.36 6.96
CA ASN A 108 -5.91 7.39 8.25
C ASN A 108 -4.44 6.98 8.13
N GLN A 109 -4.10 6.10 7.18
CA GLN A 109 -2.69 5.84 6.86
C GLN A 109 -2.02 7.05 6.23
N MET A 110 -2.67 7.73 5.29
CA MET A 110 -2.06 8.85 4.56
C MET A 110 -1.80 10.10 5.40
N ILE A 111 -2.53 10.29 6.51
CA ILE A 111 -2.31 11.40 7.47
C ILE A 111 -1.37 11.03 8.62
N ASP A 112 -0.94 9.77 8.70
CA ASP A 112 -0.06 9.28 9.76
C ASP A 112 1.35 9.89 9.59
N PRO A 113 1.99 10.39 10.67
CA PRO A 113 3.34 10.98 10.58
C PRO A 113 4.37 10.03 9.95
N MET A 114 4.28 8.72 10.19
CA MET A 114 5.16 7.73 9.57
C MET A 114 4.96 7.72 8.06
N TYR A 115 3.70 7.77 7.58
CA TYR A 115 3.40 7.82 6.16
C TYR A 115 3.95 9.09 5.52
N CYS A 116 3.71 10.26 6.12
CA CYS A 116 4.20 11.53 5.61
C CYS A 116 5.73 11.58 5.52
N ASN A 117 6.43 10.94 6.47
CA ASN A 117 7.90 10.84 6.43
C ASN A 117 8.40 9.96 5.27
N VAL A 118 7.68 8.87 4.96
CA VAL A 118 8.01 7.97 3.85
C VAL A 118 7.64 8.58 2.49
N PHE A 119 6.47 9.21 2.39
CA PHE A 119 5.89 9.72 1.13
C PHE A 119 5.80 11.25 1.14
N LYS A 120 6.97 11.90 1.17
CA LYS A 120 7.09 13.37 1.32
C LYS A 120 6.45 14.20 0.19
N GLY A 121 6.17 13.59 -0.96
CA GLY A 121 5.51 14.25 -2.10
C GLY A 121 4.02 13.90 -2.24
N CYS A 122 3.42 13.22 -1.27
CA CYS A 122 2.03 12.80 -1.33
C CYS A 122 1.25 13.39 -0.15
N HIS A 123 0.47 14.44 -0.43
CA HIS A 123 -0.38 15.07 0.56
C HIS A 123 -1.86 14.98 0.16
N LEU A 124 -2.71 14.61 1.11
CA LEU A 124 -4.15 14.73 0.95
C LEU A 124 -4.54 16.21 0.88
N SER A 125 -5.42 16.54 -0.06
CA SER A 125 -6.02 17.87 -0.14
C SER A 125 -6.77 18.20 1.16
N ALA A 126 -6.73 19.47 1.58
CA ALA A 126 -7.46 19.96 2.74
C ALA A 126 -8.99 19.70 2.65
N ASP A 127 -9.50 19.60 1.42
CA ASP A 127 -10.91 19.32 1.10
C ASP A 127 -11.23 17.82 1.05
N ALA A 128 -10.23 16.94 1.11
CA ALA A 128 -10.38 15.48 1.15
C ALA A 128 -10.84 14.99 2.53
N LYS A 129 -11.93 15.58 3.04
CA LYS A 129 -12.54 15.25 4.34
C LYS A 129 -13.52 14.08 4.29
N SER A 130 -13.86 13.57 3.11
CA SER A 130 -14.80 12.46 2.96
C SER A 130 -14.09 11.11 2.92
N ALA A 131 -14.73 10.06 3.45
CA ALA A 131 -14.24 8.69 3.33
C ALA A 131 -14.39 8.12 1.90
N ASN A 132 -15.29 8.70 1.12
CA ASN A 132 -15.68 8.21 -0.21
C ASN A 132 -14.87 8.84 -1.34
N ARG A 133 -14.22 9.99 -1.08
CA ARG A 133 -13.37 10.69 -2.03
C ARG A 133 -12.14 11.24 -1.32
N LEU A 134 -11.00 10.73 -1.76
CA LEU A 134 -9.67 11.13 -1.32
C LEU A 134 -9.00 11.74 -2.54
N ASN A 135 -8.66 13.03 -2.48
CA ASN A 135 -7.91 13.70 -3.53
C ASN A 135 -6.54 14.09 -2.95
N THR A 136 -5.49 13.96 -3.73
CA THR A 136 -4.15 14.47 -3.41
C THR A 136 -3.97 15.88 -3.96
N HIS A 137 -2.98 16.61 -3.43
CA HIS A 137 -2.57 17.89 -4.00
C HIS A 137 -1.97 17.77 -5.41
N GLU A 138 -1.49 16.58 -5.77
CA GLU A 138 -0.83 16.30 -7.06
C GLU A 138 -1.82 15.85 -8.15
N GLY A 139 -3.13 15.93 -7.89
CA GLY A 139 -4.19 15.66 -8.88
C GLY A 139 -4.72 14.22 -8.93
N GLY A 140 -4.24 13.34 -8.04
CA GLY A 140 -4.69 11.95 -7.88
C GLY A 140 -5.86 11.77 -6.91
#